data_AF-A0A7Y4KY85-F1
#
_entry.id   AF-A0A7Y4KY85-F1
#
_cell.length_a   1.000
_cell.length_b   1.000
_cell.length_c   1.000
_cell.angle_alpha   90.00
_cell.angle_beta   90.00
_cell.angle_gamma   90.00
#
_symmetry.space_group_name_H-M   'P 1'
#
loop_
_entity.id
_entity.type
_entity.pdbx_description
1 polymer ?
#
loop_
_entity_poly.entity_id
_entity_poly.type
_entity_poly.pdbx_seq_one_letter_code
_entity_poly.pdbx_strand_id
1 'polypeptide(L)'
;MNLPAFADLLASHGLRLLPGSHAVPVELLVELPDATIGHFTARGTTLRLTRYAPGALTAITIAAECGCGDHHPQTGPDRITLSRHAHPLSHHTLDGELLFGWRHHEAGLLRLPDAAPHLFTLLAELTTPTRELVGVA
;
A
#
# COMPACT_ATOMS: atom_id res chain seq x y z
N MET A 1 -8.87 -14.29 -4.38
CA MET A 1 -7.43 -14.27 -4.72
C MET A 1 -6.63 -14.44 -3.43
N ASN A 2 -5.60 -15.30 -3.41
CA ASN A 2 -4.72 -15.47 -2.25
C ASN A 2 -3.51 -14.52 -2.37
N LEU A 3 -2.71 -14.39 -1.29
CA LEU A 3 -1.58 -13.46 -1.26
C LEU A 3 -0.53 -13.72 -2.36
N PRO A 4 -0.13 -14.96 -2.68
CA PRO A 4 0.81 -15.22 -3.78
C PRO A 4 0.28 -14.73 -5.13
N ALA A 5 -0.97 -15.06 -5.48
CA ALA A 5 -1.57 -14.61 -6.74
C ALA A 5 -1.70 -13.07 -6.81
N PHE A 6 -1.89 -12.42 -5.66
CA PHE A 6 -1.88 -10.96 -5.61
C PHE A 6 -0.47 -10.37 -5.78
N ALA A 7 0.55 -11.00 -5.20
CA ALA A 7 1.94 -10.61 -5.43
C ALA A 7 2.33 -10.76 -6.91
N ASP A 8 1.88 -11.83 -7.58
CA ASP A 8 2.07 -12.02 -9.02
C ASP A 8 1.36 -10.93 -9.84
N LEU A 9 0.14 -10.54 -9.44
CA LEU A 9 -0.57 -9.43 -10.08
C LEU A 9 0.15 -8.09 -9.89
N LEU A 10 0.73 -7.84 -8.72
CA LEU A 10 1.54 -6.65 -8.49
C LEU A 10 2.81 -6.69 -9.37
N ALA A 11 3.48 -7.83 -9.43
CA ALA A 11 4.67 -8.02 -10.24
C ALA A 11 4.40 -7.79 -11.74
N SER A 12 3.22 -8.20 -12.24
CA SER A 12 2.84 -7.92 -13.64
C SER A 12 2.64 -6.44 -13.96
N HIS A 13 2.50 -5.59 -12.93
CA HIS A 13 2.46 -4.12 -13.03
C HIS A 13 3.79 -3.46 -12.65
N GLY A 14 4.88 -4.23 -12.52
CA GLY A 14 6.20 -3.70 -12.13
C GLY A 14 6.29 -3.29 -10.65
N LEU A 15 5.38 -3.78 -9.80
CA LEU A 15 5.33 -3.49 -8.37
C LEU A 15 5.83 -4.67 -7.57
N ARG A 16 6.49 -4.41 -6.44
CA ARG A 16 6.93 -5.45 -5.51
C ARG A 16 6.25 -5.30 -4.16
N LEU A 17 5.51 -6.34 -3.76
CA LEU A 17 4.94 -6.43 -2.41
C LEU A 17 6.06 -6.61 -1.38
N LEU A 18 6.03 -5.82 -0.30
CA LEU A 18 7.06 -5.91 0.73
C LEU A 18 6.74 -7.03 1.76
N PRO A 19 7.77 -7.69 2.32
CA PRO A 19 7.58 -8.73 3.32
C PRO A 19 6.69 -8.28 4.47
N GLY A 20 5.61 -9.03 4.65
CA GLY A 20 4.69 -8.86 5.75
C GLY A 20 3.87 -7.56 5.77
N SER A 21 3.82 -6.82 4.66
CA SER A 21 3.07 -5.57 4.52
C SER A 21 1.61 -5.81 4.11
N HIS A 22 0.89 -6.73 4.76
CA HIS A 22 -0.55 -6.90 4.56
C HIS A 22 -1.22 -7.21 5.90
N ALA A 23 -2.26 -6.45 6.24
CA ALA A 23 -3.06 -6.61 7.46
C ALA A 23 -4.54 -6.32 7.18
N VAL A 24 -5.41 -6.59 8.17
CA VAL A 24 -6.80 -6.10 8.20
C VAL A 24 -6.86 -4.98 9.26
N PRO A 25 -7.39 -3.79 8.95
CA PRO A 25 -7.85 -3.33 7.62
C PRO A 25 -6.72 -3.32 6.57
N VAL A 26 -7.07 -3.41 5.28
CA VAL A 26 -6.08 -3.51 4.20
C VAL A 26 -5.08 -2.36 4.27
N GLU A 27 -3.84 -2.72 4.53
CA GLU A 27 -2.70 -1.83 4.58
C GLU A 27 -1.56 -2.51 3.83
N LEU A 28 -1.05 -1.85 2.78
CA LEU A 28 -0.05 -2.38 1.87
C LEU A 28 1.11 -1.41 1.71
N LEU A 29 2.33 -1.94 1.75
CA LEU A 29 3.52 -1.24 1.27
C LEU A 29 3.98 -1.92 -0.02
N VAL A 30 4.17 -1.11 -1.05
CA VAL A 30 4.66 -1.56 -2.36
C VAL A 30 5.80 -0.67 -2.81
N GLU A 31 6.83 -1.28 -3.41
CA GLU A 31 7.86 -0.55 -4.14
C GLU A 31 7.35 -0.28 -5.56
N LEU A 32 7.40 0.99 -5.98
CA LEU A 32 7.03 1.47 -7.30
C LEU A 32 8.22 1.33 -8.29
N PRO A 33 7.98 1.40 -9.61
CA PRO A 33 9.07 1.26 -10.60
C PRO A 33 10.18 2.32 -10.48
N ASP A 34 9.89 3.48 -9.91
CA ASP A 34 10.85 4.57 -9.65
C ASP A 34 11.54 4.46 -8.28
N ALA A 35 11.46 3.29 -7.64
CA ALA A 35 11.94 2.97 -6.30
C ALA A 35 11.28 3.76 -5.15
N THR A 36 10.31 4.64 -5.43
CA THR A 36 9.51 5.25 -4.36
C THR A 36 8.59 4.23 -3.71
N ILE A 37 8.15 4.51 -2.50
CA ILE A 37 7.32 3.59 -1.71
C ILE A 37 5.88 4.08 -1.74
N GLY A 38 4.96 3.22 -2.18
CA GLY A 38 3.53 3.41 -2.06
C GLY A 38 2.99 2.76 -0.79
N HIS A 39 2.32 3.55 0.05
CA HIS A 39 1.57 3.08 1.22
C HIS A 39 0.08 3.21 0.95
N PHE A 40 -0.57 2.10 0.69
CA PHE A 40 -2.00 2.03 0.46
C PHE A 40 -2.74 1.60 1.73
N THR A 41 -3.79 2.33 2.08
CA THR A 41 -4.61 2.04 3.25
C THR A 41 -6.09 2.11 2.90
N ALA A 42 -6.87 1.17 3.42
CA ALA A 42 -8.33 1.18 3.37
C ALA A 42 -8.87 1.29 4.79
N ARG A 43 -9.31 2.48 5.23
CA ARG A 43 -9.71 2.71 6.63
C ARG A 43 -10.98 3.56 6.68
N GLY A 44 -11.90 3.23 7.59
CA GLY A 44 -13.18 3.94 7.66
C GLY A 44 -13.94 3.80 6.35
N THR A 45 -14.25 4.92 5.71
CA THR A 45 -14.83 5.01 4.35
C THR A 45 -13.81 5.48 3.31
N THR A 46 -12.53 5.58 3.67
CA THR A 46 -11.49 6.21 2.86
C THR A 46 -10.47 5.20 2.36
N LEU A 47 -10.10 5.33 1.07
CA LEU A 47 -8.92 4.67 0.50
C LEU A 47 -7.86 5.72 0.22
N ARG A 48 -6.63 5.46 0.64
CA ARG A 48 -5.53 6.42 0.49
C ARG A 48 -4.27 5.73 0.00
N LEU A 49 -3.63 6.33 -0.99
CA LEU A 49 -2.28 5.98 -1.44
C LEU A 49 -1.34 7.15 -1.14
N THR A 50 -0.34 6.90 -0.29
CA THR A 50 0.68 7.90 0.07
C THR A 50 2.02 7.49 -0.49
N ARG A 51 2.77 8.42 -1.08
CA ARG A 51 4.12 8.16 -1.60
C ARG A 51 5.18 8.63 -0.61
N TYR A 52 6.26 7.86 -0.52
CA TYR A 52 7.43 8.17 0.30
C TYR A 52 8.72 7.94 -0.50
N ALA A 53 9.80 8.56 -0.04
CA ALA A 53 11.14 8.36 -0.62
C ALA A 53 11.63 6.90 -0.42
N PRO A 54 12.58 6.40 -1.24
CA PRO A 54 13.09 5.03 -1.13
C PRO A 54 13.65 4.69 0.27
N GLY A 55 14.27 5.67 0.95
CA GLY A 55 14.82 5.51 2.30
C GLY A 55 13.81 5.61 3.43
N ALA A 56 12.51 5.63 3.14
CA ALA A 56 11.45 5.79 4.15
C ALA A 56 11.11 4.51 4.92
N LEU A 57 11.73 3.38 4.57
CA LEU A 57 11.44 2.08 5.17
C LEU A 57 12.38 1.76 6.33
N THR A 58 11.89 0.95 7.26
CA THR A 58 12.69 0.24 8.26
C THR A 58 12.23 -1.21 8.34
N ALA A 59 13.14 -2.11 8.67
CA ALA A 59 12.83 -3.51 8.94
C ALA A 59 12.73 -3.76 10.45
N ILE A 60 11.77 -4.58 10.85
CA ILE A 60 11.66 -5.14 12.19
C ILE A 60 11.72 -6.66 12.04
N THR A 61 12.69 -7.28 12.69
CA THR A 61 12.77 -8.73 12.78
C THR A 61 11.94 -9.19 13.98
N ILE A 62 10.88 -9.94 13.72
CA ILE A 62 10.04 -10.55 14.76
C ILE A 62 10.74 -11.81 15.23
N ALA A 63 11.23 -11.80 16.47
CA ALA A 63 11.78 -12.99 17.10
C ALA A 63 10.72 -14.09 17.21
N ALA A 64 11.11 -15.34 16.95
CA ALA A 64 10.24 -16.49 17.20
C ALA A 64 10.02 -16.63 18.71
N GLU A 65 8.76 -16.74 19.16
CA GLU A 65 8.43 -16.86 20.60
C GLU A 65 9.07 -18.09 21.26
N CYS A 66 9.34 -19.15 20.50
CA CYS A 66 10.03 -20.36 20.96
C CYS A 66 11.54 -20.18 21.23
N GLY A 67 12.15 -19.06 20.81
CA GLY A 67 13.61 -18.86 20.84
C GLY A 67 14.42 -19.75 19.89
N CYS A 68 13.74 -20.61 19.12
CA CYS A 68 14.33 -21.65 18.30
C CYS A 68 14.66 -21.21 16.86
N GLY A 69 14.26 -20.00 16.45
CA GLY A 69 14.56 -19.43 15.13
C GLY A 69 13.76 -20.00 13.94
N ASP A 70 13.08 -21.13 14.12
CA ASP A 70 12.43 -21.85 12.99
C ASP A 70 10.92 -21.66 12.89
N HIS A 71 10.27 -21.07 13.90
CA HIS A 71 8.81 -20.86 13.92
C HIS A 71 8.44 -19.39 13.69
N HIS A 72 8.78 -18.86 12.52
CA HIS A 72 8.34 -17.53 12.09
C HIS A 72 6.99 -17.57 11.37
N PRO A 73 6.29 -16.41 11.26
CA PRO A 73 5.15 -16.28 10.38
C PRO A 73 5.50 -16.73 8.95
N GLN A 74 4.51 -17.23 8.18
CA GLN A 74 4.72 -17.68 6.80
C GLN A 74 5.35 -16.63 5.87
N THR A 75 5.25 -15.35 6.22
CA THR A 75 5.88 -14.23 5.49
C THR A 75 7.36 -14.03 5.81
N GLY A 76 7.94 -14.86 6.67
CA GLY A 76 9.29 -14.71 7.21
C GLY A 76 9.35 -13.87 8.49
N PRO A 77 10.56 -13.78 9.08
CA PRO A 77 10.80 -13.06 10.32
C PRO A 77 10.69 -11.55 10.17
N ASP A 78 10.95 -11.03 8.96
CA ASP A 78 11.05 -9.60 8.73
C ASP A 78 9.69 -8.98 8.39
N ARG A 79 9.42 -7.85 9.03
CA ARG A 79 8.35 -6.93 8.66
C ARG A 79 8.96 -5.63 8.20
N ILE A 80 8.59 -5.23 7.00
CA ILE A 80 8.90 -3.89 6.50
C ILE A 80 7.79 -2.94 6.95
N THR A 81 8.19 -1.80 7.51
CA THR A 81 7.29 -0.73 7.92
C THR A 81 7.89 0.64 7.54
N LEU A 82 7.09 1.70 7.68
CA LEU A 82 7.59 3.07 7.55
C LEU A 82 8.47 3.42 8.75
N SER A 83 9.61 4.03 8.47
CA SER A 83 10.46 4.66 9.46
C SER A 83 9.68 5.74 10.21
N ARG A 84 9.99 5.94 11.50
CA ARG A 84 9.50 7.08 12.28
C ARG A 84 9.86 8.45 11.69
N HIS A 85 10.81 8.49 10.76
CA HIS A 85 11.28 9.69 10.06
C HIS A 85 10.75 9.76 8.61
N ALA A 86 9.83 8.87 8.22
CA ALA A 86 9.23 8.89 6.90
C ALA A 86 8.38 10.15 6.73
N HIS A 87 8.65 10.92 5.70
CA HIS A 87 7.88 12.09 5.32
C HIS A 87 7.14 11.84 3.99
N PRO A 88 5.82 12.05 3.93
CA PRO A 88 5.07 11.92 2.69
C PRO A 88 5.57 12.87 1.62
N LEU A 89 5.76 12.36 0.40
CA LEU A 89 6.01 13.17 -0.79
C LEU A 89 4.71 13.70 -1.39
N SER A 90 3.69 12.83 -1.45
CA SER A 90 2.35 13.16 -1.93
C SER A 90 1.35 12.13 -1.41
N HIS A 91 0.06 12.42 -1.54
CA HIS A 91 -0.99 11.44 -1.31
C HIS A 91 -2.20 11.67 -2.22
N HIS A 92 -2.88 10.58 -2.55
CA HIS A 92 -4.13 10.56 -3.28
C HIS A 92 -5.18 9.84 -2.44
N THR A 93 -6.45 10.22 -2.58
CA THR A 93 -7.53 9.72 -1.73
C THR A 93 -8.78 9.52 -2.56
N LEU A 94 -9.41 8.35 -2.40
CA LEU A 94 -10.78 8.11 -2.81
C LEU A 94 -11.69 8.27 -1.60
N ASP A 95 -12.62 9.20 -1.70
CA ASP A 95 -13.71 9.35 -0.73
C ASP A 95 -14.80 8.32 -1.07
N GLY A 96 -14.86 7.24 -0.29
CA GLY A 96 -15.83 6.18 -0.54
C GLY A 96 -17.26 6.56 -0.17
N GLU A 97 -17.47 7.57 0.68
CA GLU A 97 -18.82 8.07 0.95
C GLU A 97 -19.36 8.73 -0.32
N LEU A 98 -18.55 9.58 -0.95
CA LEU A 98 -18.91 10.28 -2.17
C LEU A 98 -19.01 9.34 -3.37
N LEU A 99 -18.03 8.45 -3.55
CA LEU A 99 -17.88 7.66 -4.77
C LEU A 99 -18.71 6.37 -4.76
N PHE A 100 -18.91 5.76 -3.59
CA PHE A 100 -19.52 4.45 -3.46
C PHE A 100 -20.73 4.44 -2.51
N GLY A 101 -21.04 5.58 -1.88
CA GLY A 101 -22.09 5.65 -0.86
C GLY A 101 -21.73 4.91 0.43
N TRP A 102 -20.45 4.63 0.65
CA TRP A 102 -19.99 3.90 1.82
C TRP A 102 -20.32 4.62 3.11
N ARG A 103 -20.54 3.84 4.17
CA ARG A 103 -20.82 4.34 5.51
C ARG A 103 -19.94 3.66 6.54
N HIS A 104 -19.75 4.33 7.67
CA HIS A 104 -19.04 3.81 8.84
C HIS A 104 -17.61 3.36 8.55
N HIS A 105 -17.39 2.06 8.34
CA HIS A 105 -16.07 1.45 8.23
C HIS A 105 -15.96 0.50 7.03
N GLU A 106 -16.83 0.65 6.02
CA GLU A 106 -16.93 -0.25 4.88
C GLU A 106 -15.64 -0.36 4.05
N ALA A 107 -14.84 0.70 3.93
CA ALA A 107 -13.52 0.59 3.30
C ALA A 107 -12.58 -0.31 4.11
N GLY A 108 -12.67 -0.24 5.44
CA GLY A 108 -11.91 -1.10 6.36
C GLY A 108 -12.33 -2.57 6.35
N LEU A 109 -13.50 -2.88 5.80
CA LEU A 109 -14.01 -4.24 5.63
C LEU A 109 -13.58 -4.90 4.32
N LEU A 110 -13.00 -4.13 3.39
CA LEU A 110 -12.52 -4.65 2.13
C LEU A 110 -11.48 -5.74 2.37
N ARG A 111 -11.61 -6.83 1.62
CA ARG A 111 -10.53 -7.82 1.52
C ARG A 111 -9.55 -7.35 0.45
N LEU A 112 -8.34 -7.90 0.49
CA LEU A 112 -7.29 -7.58 -0.46
C LEU A 112 -7.72 -7.65 -1.95
N PRO A 113 -8.49 -8.66 -2.39
CA PRO A 113 -8.94 -8.72 -3.79
C PRO A 113 -9.91 -7.59 -4.16
N ASP A 114 -10.74 -7.14 -3.22
CA ASP A 114 -11.73 -6.09 -3.45
C ASP A 114 -11.08 -4.69 -3.37
N ALA A 115 -10.00 -4.55 -2.59
CA ALA A 115 -9.23 -3.32 -2.50
C ALA A 115 -8.29 -3.10 -3.69
N ALA A 116 -7.88 -4.17 -4.37
CA ALA A 116 -6.89 -4.13 -5.45
C ALA A 116 -7.27 -3.21 -6.63
N PRO A 117 -8.51 -3.22 -7.17
CA PRO A 117 -8.88 -2.30 -8.24
C PRO A 117 -8.71 -0.84 -7.84
N HIS A 118 -9.04 -0.49 -6.60
CA HIS A 118 -8.91 0.89 -6.11
C HIS A 118 -7.45 1.32 -5.91
N LEU A 119 -6.58 0.40 -5.50
CA LEU A 119 -5.13 0.64 -5.50
C LEU A 119 -4.66 0.99 -6.91
N PHE A 120 -5.06 0.23 -7.94
CA PHE A 120 -4.66 0.51 -9.31
C PHE A 120 -5.24 1.83 -9.85
N THR A 121 -6.47 2.20 -9.47
CA THR A 121 -7.02 3.52 -9.77
C THR A 121 -6.14 4.64 -9.21
N LEU A 122 -5.76 4.55 -7.93
CA LEU A 122 -4.90 5.55 -7.29
C LEU A 122 -3.48 5.58 -7.87
N LEU A 123 -2.94 4.42 -8.28
CA LEU A 123 -1.67 4.34 -8.98
C LEU A 123 -1.71 5.03 -10.35
N ALA A 124 -2.81 4.91 -11.08
CA ALA A 124 -2.97 5.59 -12.37
C ALA A 124 -3.00 7.12 -12.23
N GLU A 125 -3.57 7.65 -11.15
CA GLU A 125 -3.55 9.08 -10.84
C GLU A 125 -2.12 9.60 -10.61
N LEU A 126 -1.26 8.79 -9.99
CA LEU A 126 0.15 9.15 -9.77
C LEU A 126 0.95 9.27 -11.06
N THR A 127 0.63 8.46 -12.06
CA THR A 127 1.30 8.46 -13.37
C THR A 127 0.75 9.50 -14.34
N THR A 128 -0.38 10.14 -14.02
CA THR A 128 -0.93 11.20 -14.86
C THR A 128 -0.08 12.45 -14.63
N PRO A 129 0.74 12.90 -15.59
CA PRO A 129 1.46 14.15 -15.43
C PRO A 129 0.43 15.25 -15.21
N THR A 130 0.59 16.02 -14.14
CA THR A 130 -0.18 17.23 -13.93
C THR A 130 0.05 18.09 -15.18
N ARG A 131 -0.96 18.19 -16.05
CA ARG A 131 -0.93 19.14 -17.16
C ARG A 131 -0.95 20.52 -16.52
N GLU A 132 0.23 21.11 -16.33
CA GLU A 132 0.32 22.56 -16.20
C GLU A 132 -0.23 23.13 -17.50
N LEU A 133 -1.46 23.66 -17.43
CA LEU A 133 -1.96 24.56 -18.44
C LEU A 133 -1.07 25.81 -18.35
N VAL A 134 -0.01 25.83 -19.16
CA VAL A 134 0.73 27.07 -19.43
C VAL A 134 -0.26 28.01 -20.10
N GLY A 135 -0.78 28.95 -19.31
CA GLY A 135 -1.62 30.03 -19.81
C GLY A 135 -0.84 30.81 -20.84
N VAL A 136 -1.30 30.77 -22.09
CA VAL A 136 -0.81 31.67 -23.14
C VAL A 136 -1.46 33.02 -22.87
N ALA A 137 -0.64 33.99 -22.46
CA ALA A 137 -0.99 35.40 -22.40
C ALA A 137 -0.99 36.02 -23.80
#